data_AF-A0A7X3Q328-F1
#
_entry.id   AF-A0A7X3Q328-F1
#
_cell.length_a   1.000
_cell.length_b   1.000
_cell.length_c   1.000
_cell.angle_alpha   90.00
_cell.angle_beta   90.00
_cell.angle_gamma   90.00
#
_symmetry.space_group_name_H-M   'P 1'
#
loop_
_entity.id
_entity.type
_entity.pdbx_description
1 polymer ?
#
loop_
_entity_poly.entity_id
_entity_poly.type
_entity_poly.pdbx_seq_one_letter_code
_entity_poly.pdbx_strand_id
1 'polypeptide(L)'
;IFSETIRLPTDISQNALLGRIGELNGDTFFNSILQQLPLPAHIDERVILDAIAPAKDVDGLHPTNLGRLLRGETSGPIPCTPQGVMHLLAQSRVDPAGAHAVVVGRSSLVGRPLAVLLANKAAGANATVTLCHTGTADLGAHTRSADILVVAAGRPGTVTADMVKPGATVIDVGTNRIDDASRKRGWRLVGDVDFAGVSEVAGRITKVPGGVGPMTIAMLLANTVRAARVAGGG
;
A
#
# COMPACT_ATOMS: atom_id res chain seq x y z
N ILE A 1 -6.89 -5.13 -21.67
CA ILE A 1 -5.66 -5.27 -20.88
C ILE A 1 -5.16 -6.68 -21.10
N PHE A 2 -3.93 -6.84 -21.58
CA PHE A 2 -3.26 -8.13 -21.71
C PHE A 2 -2.35 -8.34 -20.50
N SER A 3 -2.19 -9.59 -20.04
CA SER A 3 -1.28 -9.94 -18.95
C SER A 3 -0.61 -11.29 -19.23
N GLU A 4 0.69 -11.38 -18.97
CA GLU A 4 1.45 -12.63 -19.00
C GLU A 4 2.06 -12.88 -17.62
N THR A 5 2.00 -14.13 -17.15
CA THR A 5 2.67 -14.55 -15.92
C THR A 5 3.91 -15.35 -16.26
N ILE A 6 5.08 -14.77 -16.02
CA ILE A 6 6.37 -15.43 -16.23
C ILE A 6 6.76 -16.14 -14.92
N ARG A 7 6.75 -17.47 -14.93
CA ARG A 7 7.17 -18.29 -13.78
C ARG A 7 8.62 -18.70 -13.95
N LEU A 8 9.47 -18.29 -13.01
CA LEU A 8 10.89 -18.60 -13.00
C LEU A 8 11.21 -19.61 -11.89
N PRO A 9 12.25 -20.45 -12.07
CA PRO A 9 12.69 -21.38 -11.03
C PRO A 9 13.07 -20.68 -9.73
N THR A 10 12.82 -21.33 -8.59
CA THR A 10 13.15 -20.77 -7.26
C THR A 10 14.65 -20.63 -7.02
N ASP A 11 15.48 -21.33 -7.78
CA ASP A 11 16.94 -21.32 -7.74
C ASP A 11 17.58 -20.40 -8.80
N ILE A 12 16.78 -19.60 -9.51
CA ILE A 12 17.29 -18.63 -10.48
C ILE A 12 18.33 -17.71 -9.83
N SER A 13 19.43 -17.42 -10.54
CA SER A 13 20.41 -16.46 -10.07
C SER A 13 19.88 -15.03 -10.17
N GLN A 14 20.35 -14.13 -9.30
CA GLN A 14 20.02 -12.71 -9.37
C GLN A 14 20.36 -12.11 -10.75
N ASN A 15 21.51 -12.47 -11.32
CA ASN A 15 21.93 -11.98 -12.64
C ASN A 15 20.99 -12.43 -13.76
N ALA A 16 20.50 -13.68 -13.70
CA ALA A 16 19.53 -14.17 -14.67
C ALA A 16 18.17 -13.45 -14.55
N LEU A 17 17.72 -13.19 -13.31
CA LEU A 17 16.50 -12.41 -13.08
C LEU A 17 16.64 -10.96 -13.58
N LEU A 18 17.78 -10.32 -13.32
CA LEU A 18 18.10 -8.99 -13.84
C LEU A 18 18.12 -8.97 -15.38
N GLY A 19 18.70 -9.99 -16.01
CA GLY A 19 18.68 -10.15 -17.47
C GLY A 19 17.24 -10.20 -17.99
N ARG A 20 16.37 -10.98 -17.35
CA ARG A 20 14.95 -11.08 -17.73
C ARG A 20 14.20 -9.75 -17.56
N ILE A 21 14.49 -9.01 -16.50
CA ILE A 21 13.92 -7.66 -16.30
C ILE A 21 14.42 -6.69 -17.38
N GLY A 22 15.69 -6.78 -17.76
CA GLY A 22 16.27 -6.01 -18.87
C GLY A 22 15.54 -6.25 -20.20
N GLU A 23 15.24 -7.51 -20.52
CA GLU A 23 14.44 -7.87 -21.70
C GLU A 23 13.04 -7.24 -21.65
N LEU A 24 12.33 -7.39 -20.53
CA LEU A 24 10.98 -6.83 -20.34
C LEU A 24 10.97 -5.30 -20.35
N ASN A 25 12.04 -4.66 -19.87
CA ASN A 25 12.21 -3.21 -19.94
C ASN A 25 12.31 -2.74 -21.40
N GLY A 26 13.04 -3.48 -22.25
CA GLY A 26 13.19 -3.18 -23.67
C GLY A 26 11.99 -3.52 -24.54
N ASP A 27 11.12 -4.42 -24.08
CA ASP A 27 9.98 -4.90 -24.86
C ASP A 27 8.82 -3.89 -24.90
N THR A 28 8.51 -3.35 -26.07
CA THR A 28 7.42 -2.37 -26.26
C THR A 28 6.02 -2.99 -26.16
N PHE A 29 5.91 -4.32 -26.22
CA PHE A 29 4.64 -5.04 -26.02
C PHE A 29 4.15 -4.94 -24.57
N PHE A 30 5.06 -4.89 -23.59
CA PHE A 30 4.73 -4.75 -22.17
C PHE A 30 4.87 -3.30 -21.69
N ASN A 31 3.76 -2.69 -21.28
CA ASN A 31 3.77 -1.33 -20.74
C ASN A 31 4.10 -1.26 -19.23
N SER A 32 4.08 -2.39 -18.54
CA SER A 32 4.16 -2.45 -17.08
C SER A 32 4.72 -3.79 -16.62
N ILE A 33 5.48 -3.77 -15.53
CA ILE A 33 6.11 -4.93 -14.91
C ILE A 33 5.75 -4.93 -13.43
N LEU A 34 5.13 -6.02 -12.97
CA LEU A 34 4.90 -6.30 -11.57
C LEU A 34 5.84 -7.41 -11.11
N GLN A 35 6.72 -7.11 -10.15
CA GLN A 35 7.53 -8.12 -9.49
C GLN A 35 6.79 -8.66 -8.27
N GLN A 36 6.38 -9.93 -8.32
CA GLN A 36 5.75 -10.59 -7.18
C GLN A 36 6.76 -10.74 -6.03
N LEU A 37 6.36 -10.34 -4.83
CA LEU A 37 7.11 -10.45 -3.58
C LEU A 37 6.46 -11.44 -2.60
N PRO A 38 7.21 -12.01 -1.63
CA PRO A 38 8.66 -11.90 -1.48
C PRO A 38 9.43 -12.74 -2.51
N LEU A 39 10.67 -12.38 -2.79
CA LEU A 39 11.60 -13.18 -3.59
C LEU A 39 12.30 -14.27 -2.75
N PRO A 40 12.89 -15.29 -3.39
CA PRO A 40 13.80 -16.21 -2.71
C PRO A 40 14.92 -15.48 -1.94
N ALA A 41 15.28 -16.01 -0.78
CA ALA A 41 16.17 -15.33 0.18
C ALA A 41 17.58 -15.03 -0.35
N HIS A 42 18.04 -15.70 -1.42
CA HIS A 42 19.34 -15.46 -2.05
C HIS A 42 19.32 -14.31 -3.09
N ILE A 43 18.17 -13.67 -3.31
CA ILE A 43 18.01 -12.55 -4.23
C ILE A 43 17.76 -11.26 -3.44
N ASP A 44 18.51 -10.19 -3.72
CA ASP A 44 18.22 -8.88 -3.12
C ASP A 44 17.03 -8.23 -3.85
N GLU A 45 15.88 -8.21 -3.18
CA GLU A 45 14.64 -7.60 -3.68
C GLU A 45 14.83 -6.14 -4.13
N ARG A 46 15.66 -5.35 -3.45
CA ARG A 46 15.87 -3.94 -3.80
C ARG A 46 16.57 -3.82 -5.13
N VAL A 47 17.60 -4.65 -5.36
CA VAL A 47 18.32 -4.67 -6.64
C VAL A 47 17.38 -5.03 -7.79
N ILE A 48 16.44 -5.95 -7.56
CA ILE A 48 15.45 -6.34 -8.56
C ILE A 48 14.42 -5.22 -8.82
N LEU A 49 13.88 -4.61 -7.77
CA LEU A 49 12.91 -3.52 -7.90
C LEU A 49 13.53 -2.28 -8.58
N ASP A 50 14.77 -1.93 -8.23
CA ASP A 50 15.50 -0.81 -8.82
C ASP A 50 15.90 -1.05 -10.28
N ALA A 51 15.89 -2.30 -10.74
CA ALA A 51 16.16 -2.64 -12.14
C ALA A 51 14.94 -2.46 -13.05
N ILE A 52 13.73 -2.36 -12.51
CA ILE A 52 12.52 -2.13 -13.30
C ILE A 52 12.53 -0.68 -13.81
N ALA A 53 12.35 -0.47 -15.11
CA ALA A 53 12.31 0.89 -15.66
C ALA A 53 11.21 1.72 -14.95
N PRO A 54 11.49 2.96 -14.48
CA PRO A 54 10.51 3.77 -13.74
C PRO A 54 9.17 3.97 -14.46
N ALA A 55 9.18 3.98 -15.80
CA ALA A 55 7.97 4.11 -16.62
C ALA A 55 7.12 2.82 -16.66
N LYS A 56 7.71 1.67 -16.35
CA LYS A 56 7.05 0.35 -16.31
C LYS A 56 6.81 -0.17 -14.88
N ASP A 57 7.32 0.52 -13.87
CA ASP A 57 7.10 0.23 -12.45
C ASP A 57 5.63 0.51 -12.06
N VAL A 58 4.78 -0.50 -12.24
CA VAL A 58 3.34 -0.39 -12.02
C VAL A 58 2.96 -0.28 -10.54
N ASP A 59 3.83 -0.80 -9.67
CA ASP A 59 3.67 -0.78 -8.23
C ASP A 59 4.25 0.49 -7.59
N GLY A 60 4.89 1.37 -8.36
CA GLY A 60 5.38 2.67 -7.90
C GLY A 60 6.48 2.58 -6.83
N LEU A 61 7.22 1.47 -6.77
CA LEU A 61 8.23 1.19 -5.75
C LEU A 61 9.64 1.60 -6.16
N HIS A 62 9.86 1.91 -7.44
CA HIS A 62 11.15 2.35 -7.92
C HIS A 62 11.56 3.67 -7.23
N PRO A 63 12.81 3.83 -6.78
CA PRO A 63 13.28 5.02 -6.05
C PRO A 63 12.97 6.34 -6.76
N THR A 64 13.08 6.38 -8.09
CA THR A 64 12.65 7.53 -8.90
C THR A 64 11.17 7.90 -8.71
N ASN A 65 10.27 6.93 -8.72
CA ASN A 65 8.82 7.19 -8.56
C ASN A 65 8.49 7.59 -7.12
N LEU A 66 9.12 6.93 -6.13
CA LEU A 66 9.00 7.35 -4.72
C LEU A 66 9.57 8.76 -4.48
N GLY A 67 10.67 9.11 -5.13
CA GLY A 67 11.27 10.45 -5.06
C GLY A 67 10.38 11.52 -5.70
N ARG A 68 9.74 11.21 -6.84
CA ARG A 68 8.71 12.07 -7.44
C ARG A 68 7.52 12.27 -6.50
N LEU A 69 7.02 11.18 -5.91
CA LEU A 69 5.95 11.25 -4.93
C LEU A 69 6.31 12.15 -3.74
N LEU A 70 7.53 12.02 -3.21
CA LEU A 70 8.03 12.87 -2.12
C LEU A 70 8.08 14.36 -2.49
N ARG A 71 8.32 14.67 -3.77
CA ARG A 71 8.25 16.04 -4.32
C ARG A 71 6.81 16.53 -4.56
N GLY A 72 5.80 15.72 -4.25
CA GLY A 72 4.39 16.01 -4.52
C GLY A 72 3.96 15.71 -5.96
N GLU A 73 4.81 15.04 -6.76
CA GLU A 73 4.52 14.73 -8.16
C GLU A 73 3.75 13.40 -8.25
N THR A 74 2.45 13.49 -8.52
CA THR A 74 1.52 12.35 -8.53
C THR A 74 1.05 11.95 -9.94
N SER A 75 1.67 12.49 -10.98
CA SER A 75 1.36 12.16 -12.38
C SER A 75 1.87 10.78 -12.82
N GLY A 76 2.86 10.23 -12.11
CA GLY A 76 3.45 8.92 -12.38
C GLY A 76 2.77 7.75 -11.67
N PRO A 77 3.41 6.57 -11.67
CA PRO A 77 3.01 5.46 -10.82
C PRO A 77 3.11 5.81 -9.34
N ILE A 78 2.11 5.42 -8.56
CA ILE A 78 2.02 5.60 -7.11
C ILE A 78 1.80 4.21 -6.50
N PRO A 79 2.39 3.90 -5.33
CA PRO A 79 2.14 2.64 -4.66
C PRO A 79 0.65 2.30 -4.53
N CYS A 80 0.31 1.11 -5.02
CA CYS A 80 -1.07 0.67 -5.23
C CYS A 80 -1.90 0.70 -3.94
N THR A 81 -1.34 0.23 -2.82
CA THR A 81 -2.03 0.19 -1.54
C THR A 81 -2.29 1.61 -0.98
N PRO A 82 -1.29 2.50 -0.85
CA PRO A 82 -1.53 3.91 -0.52
C PRO A 82 -2.55 4.61 -1.42
N GLN A 83 -2.45 4.43 -2.73
CA GLN A 83 -3.41 4.99 -3.68
C GLN A 83 -4.83 4.44 -3.44
N GLY A 84 -4.93 3.15 -3.09
CA GLY A 84 -6.19 2.51 -2.74
C GLY A 84 -6.80 3.09 -1.47
N VAL A 85 -5.98 3.42 -0.47
CA VAL A 85 -6.42 4.11 0.74
C VAL A 85 -6.97 5.51 0.42
N MET A 86 -6.26 6.30 -0.39
CA MET A 86 -6.74 7.61 -0.83
C MET A 86 -8.08 7.50 -1.58
N HIS A 87 -8.23 6.46 -2.41
CA HIS A 87 -9.49 6.21 -3.12
C HIS A 87 -10.64 5.82 -2.18
N LEU A 88 -10.38 4.99 -1.16
CA LEU A 88 -11.39 4.62 -0.16
C LEU A 88 -11.88 5.84 0.62
N LEU A 89 -10.97 6.75 1.00
CA LEU A 89 -11.32 8.01 1.66
C LEU A 89 -12.25 8.85 0.78
N ALA A 90 -11.87 9.04 -0.49
CA ALA A 90 -12.67 9.79 -1.45
C ALA A 90 -14.07 9.17 -1.67
N GLN A 91 -14.14 7.85 -1.91
CA GLN A 91 -15.42 7.14 -2.09
C GLN A 91 -16.31 7.19 -0.84
N SER A 92 -15.69 7.22 0.34
CA SER A 92 -16.39 7.32 1.62
C SER A 92 -16.75 8.75 2.01
N ARG A 93 -16.42 9.75 1.16
CA ARG A 93 -16.59 11.19 1.41
C ARG A 93 -15.92 11.64 2.71
N VAL A 94 -14.75 11.08 2.99
CA VAL A 94 -13.87 11.49 4.08
C VAL A 94 -12.78 12.37 3.46
N ASP A 95 -12.85 13.67 3.71
CA ASP A 95 -11.84 14.62 3.24
C ASP A 95 -10.68 14.70 4.25
N PRO A 96 -9.44 14.40 3.85
CA PRO A 96 -8.28 14.56 4.72
C PRO A 96 -7.89 16.03 4.98
N ALA A 97 -8.43 16.99 4.22
CA ALA A 97 -8.01 18.38 4.33
C ALA A 97 -8.24 18.96 5.74
N GLY A 98 -7.15 19.38 6.39
CA GLY A 98 -7.18 19.91 7.76
C GLY A 98 -7.36 18.86 8.87
N ALA A 99 -7.58 17.60 8.52
CA ALA A 99 -7.69 16.49 9.48
C ALA A 99 -6.31 16.12 10.05
N HIS A 100 -6.29 15.58 11.27
CA HIS A 100 -5.12 14.90 11.79
C HIS A 100 -5.15 13.41 11.38
N ALA A 101 -4.27 13.03 10.47
CA ALA A 101 -4.11 11.66 10.03
C ALA A 101 -2.92 10.99 10.75
N VAL A 102 -3.16 9.80 11.32
CA VAL A 102 -2.11 8.97 11.92
C VAL A 102 -1.93 7.72 11.08
N VAL A 103 -0.70 7.46 10.65
CA VAL A 103 -0.31 6.26 9.91
C VAL A 103 0.56 5.39 10.82
N VAL A 104 0.09 4.19 11.14
CA VAL A 104 0.84 3.21 11.94
C VAL A 104 1.55 2.23 11.01
N GLY A 105 2.88 2.30 10.97
CA GLY A 105 3.71 1.52 10.06
C GLY A 105 4.45 2.42 9.08
N ARG A 106 5.72 2.12 8.80
CA ARG A 106 6.63 2.98 8.00
C ARG A 106 7.36 2.23 6.88
N SER A 107 6.73 1.19 6.33
CA SER A 107 7.26 0.48 5.16
C SER A 107 7.34 1.40 3.95
N SER A 108 8.23 1.08 3.01
CA SER A 108 8.28 1.71 1.69
C SER A 108 7.07 1.37 0.82
N LEU A 109 6.40 0.24 1.10
CA LEU A 109 5.23 -0.24 0.35
C LEU A 109 3.95 0.55 0.67
N VAL A 110 3.76 0.94 1.95
CA VAL A 110 2.50 1.52 2.42
C VAL A 110 2.71 2.77 3.25
N GLY A 111 3.34 2.65 4.41
CA GLY A 111 3.27 3.67 5.45
C GLY A 111 3.86 5.03 5.03
N ARG A 112 5.11 5.01 4.54
CA ARG A 112 5.80 6.23 4.09
C ARG A 112 5.14 6.90 2.89
N PRO A 113 4.87 6.19 1.78
CA PRO A 113 4.21 6.82 0.62
C PRO A 113 2.81 7.33 0.96
N LEU A 114 2.05 6.63 1.81
CA LEU A 114 0.73 7.10 2.23
C LEU A 114 0.80 8.38 3.09
N ALA A 115 1.76 8.47 4.01
CA ALA A 115 1.96 9.67 4.82
C ALA A 115 2.25 10.89 3.93
N VAL A 116 3.07 10.72 2.88
CA VAL A 116 3.34 11.76 1.88
C VAL A 116 2.06 12.13 1.11
N LEU A 117 1.31 11.14 0.61
CA LEU A 117 0.07 11.40 -0.13
C LEU A 117 -0.95 12.20 0.68
N LEU A 118 -1.15 11.85 1.95
CA LEU A 118 -2.06 12.54 2.85
C LEU A 118 -1.60 13.98 3.14
N ALA A 119 -0.29 14.21 3.26
CA ALA A 119 0.28 15.52 3.54
C ALA A 119 0.39 16.45 2.32
N ASN A 120 0.32 15.90 1.09
CA ASN A 120 0.45 16.69 -0.12
C ASN A 120 -0.59 17.82 -0.19
N LYS A 121 -0.16 19.00 -0.68
CA LYS A 121 -1.05 20.14 -0.93
C LYS A 121 -1.91 19.89 -2.18
N ALA A 122 -2.95 19.09 -2.04
CA ALA A 122 -3.87 18.71 -3.10
C ALA A 122 -5.28 18.46 -2.56
N ALA A 123 -6.29 18.48 -3.45
CA ALA A 123 -7.65 18.10 -3.11
C ALA A 123 -7.72 16.62 -2.71
N GLY A 124 -8.48 16.29 -1.66
CA GLY A 124 -8.52 14.94 -1.10
C GLY A 124 -7.24 14.53 -0.34
N ALA A 125 -6.40 15.50 0.02
CA ALA A 125 -5.19 15.36 0.82
C ALA A 125 -5.09 16.57 1.78
N ASN A 126 -3.90 17.14 2.02
CA ASN A 126 -3.69 18.31 2.87
C ASN A 126 -4.01 18.08 4.37
N ALA A 127 -3.73 16.87 4.86
CA ALA A 127 -3.83 16.51 6.28
C ALA A 127 -2.56 16.91 7.05
N THR A 128 -2.70 17.13 8.36
CA THR A 128 -1.55 17.04 9.29
C THR A 128 -1.28 15.56 9.53
N VAL A 129 -0.04 15.09 9.34
CA VAL A 129 0.26 13.65 9.38
C VAL A 129 1.27 13.30 10.46
N THR A 130 0.92 12.31 11.31
CA THR A 130 1.84 11.66 12.24
C THR A 130 2.13 10.24 11.77
N LEU A 131 3.41 9.91 11.56
CA LEU A 131 3.87 8.57 11.17
C LEU A 131 4.39 7.81 12.40
N CYS A 132 3.62 6.84 12.89
CA CYS A 132 3.99 5.98 14.01
C CYS A 132 4.68 4.69 13.55
N HIS A 133 5.49 4.09 14.43
CA HIS A 133 6.25 2.88 14.13
C HIS A 133 6.68 2.16 15.41
N THR A 134 7.42 1.05 15.29
CA THR A 134 7.87 0.23 16.43
C THR A 134 8.69 1.00 17.48
N GLY A 135 9.38 2.07 17.10
CA GLY A 135 10.07 2.98 18.05
C GLY A 135 9.21 4.10 18.66
N THR A 136 7.90 4.14 18.41
CA THR A 136 6.99 5.11 19.02
C THR A 136 6.69 4.68 20.46
N ALA A 137 7.01 5.53 21.44
CA ALA A 137 6.91 5.19 22.86
C ALA A 137 5.48 4.94 23.35
N ASP A 138 4.55 5.85 23.04
CA ASP A 138 3.12 5.69 23.32
C ASP A 138 2.34 5.79 22.01
N LEU A 139 2.08 4.64 21.40
CA LEU A 139 1.29 4.59 20.17
C LEU A 139 -0.13 5.14 20.39
N GLY A 140 -0.73 4.83 21.54
CA GLY A 140 -2.10 5.24 21.88
C GLY A 140 -2.26 6.75 22.00
N ALA A 141 -1.25 7.46 22.52
CA ALA A 141 -1.26 8.92 22.61
C ALA A 141 -1.46 9.59 21.24
N HIS A 142 -0.84 9.03 20.19
CA HIS A 142 -1.00 9.54 18.84
C HIS A 142 -2.34 9.11 18.24
N THR A 143 -2.67 7.81 18.28
CA THR A 143 -3.87 7.29 17.61
C THR A 143 -5.18 7.83 18.19
N ARG A 144 -5.24 8.15 19.50
CA ARG A 144 -6.41 8.78 20.14
C ARG A 144 -6.70 10.20 19.66
N SER A 145 -5.74 10.84 18.99
CA SER A 145 -5.92 12.18 18.42
C SER A 145 -6.23 12.15 16.92
N ALA A 146 -6.29 10.96 16.29
CA ALA A 146 -6.44 10.80 14.86
C ALA A 146 -7.91 10.97 14.43
N ASP A 147 -8.17 11.86 13.48
CA ASP A 147 -9.44 11.89 12.73
C ASP A 147 -9.49 10.76 11.70
N ILE A 148 -8.32 10.48 11.09
CA ILE A 148 -8.10 9.39 10.14
C ILE A 148 -6.96 8.54 10.68
N LEU A 149 -7.22 7.27 10.96
CA LEU A 149 -6.23 6.31 11.44
C LEU A 149 -6.03 5.23 10.39
N VAL A 150 -4.82 5.14 9.83
CA VAL A 150 -4.44 4.09 8.89
C VAL A 150 -3.45 3.13 9.55
N VAL A 151 -3.77 1.84 9.58
CA VAL A 151 -2.99 0.82 10.28
C VAL A 151 -2.42 -0.17 9.28
N ALA A 152 -1.08 -0.17 9.16
CA ALA A 152 -0.29 -1.02 8.28
C ALA A 152 0.95 -1.54 9.05
N ALA A 153 0.70 -2.11 10.23
CA ALA A 153 1.71 -2.58 11.16
C ALA A 153 2.19 -4.01 10.85
N GLY A 154 1.37 -4.82 10.17
CA GLY A 154 1.66 -6.22 9.86
C GLY A 154 1.62 -7.12 11.10
N ARG A 155 0.82 -6.75 12.10
CA ARG A 155 0.63 -7.51 13.34
C ARG A 155 -0.83 -7.43 13.80
N PRO A 156 -1.53 -8.57 13.96
CA PRO A 156 -2.90 -8.58 14.43
C PRO A 156 -3.09 -7.91 15.78
N GLY A 157 -4.17 -7.14 15.94
CA GLY A 157 -4.55 -6.52 17.21
C GLY A 157 -3.57 -5.45 17.71
N THR A 158 -2.83 -4.80 16.80
CA THR A 158 -1.95 -3.67 17.13
C THR A 158 -2.74 -2.47 17.64
N VAL A 159 -3.95 -2.25 17.14
CA VAL A 159 -4.85 -1.16 17.57
C VAL A 159 -6.12 -1.74 18.18
N THR A 160 -6.43 -1.31 19.40
CA THR A 160 -7.61 -1.66 20.18
C THR A 160 -8.57 -0.48 20.32
N ALA A 161 -9.78 -0.73 20.86
CA ALA A 161 -10.84 0.27 20.98
C ALA A 161 -10.43 1.54 21.76
N ASP A 162 -9.67 1.41 22.85
CA ASP A 162 -9.21 2.51 23.71
C ASP A 162 -8.14 3.41 23.03
N MET A 163 -7.61 2.97 21.89
CA MET A 163 -6.62 3.70 21.12
C MET A 163 -7.25 4.56 20.02
N VAL A 164 -8.58 4.49 19.82
CA VAL A 164 -9.28 5.13 18.70
C VAL A 164 -10.08 6.33 19.18
N LYS A 165 -9.94 7.46 18.49
CA LYS A 165 -10.78 8.63 18.71
C LYS A 165 -12.24 8.30 18.36
N PRO A 166 -13.22 8.59 19.23
CA PRO A 166 -14.63 8.41 18.90
C PRO A 166 -15.00 9.13 17.59
N GLY A 167 -15.66 8.42 16.68
CA GLY A 167 -16.05 8.97 15.37
C GLY A 167 -14.95 8.98 14.30
N ALA A 168 -13.73 8.52 14.59
CA ALA A 168 -12.65 8.47 13.60
C ALA A 168 -12.95 7.55 12.41
N THR A 169 -12.27 7.83 11.30
CA THR A 169 -12.20 6.91 10.16
C THR A 169 -10.98 6.01 10.31
N VAL A 170 -11.21 4.71 10.45
CA VAL A 170 -10.15 3.69 10.61
C VAL A 170 -10.00 2.88 9.32
N ILE A 171 -8.79 2.84 8.79
CA ILE A 171 -8.44 2.05 7.61
C ILE A 171 -7.41 1.01 8.02
N ASP A 172 -7.87 -0.24 8.11
CA ASP A 172 -7.07 -1.41 8.37
C ASP A 172 -6.51 -1.98 7.06
N VAL A 173 -5.22 -1.75 6.84
CA VAL A 173 -4.46 -2.25 5.69
C VAL A 173 -3.88 -3.63 5.97
N GLY A 174 -3.77 -4.01 7.25
CA GLY A 174 -3.19 -5.28 7.69
C GLY A 174 -3.84 -6.47 7.02
N THR A 175 -3.03 -7.46 6.66
CA THR A 175 -3.54 -8.75 6.15
C THR A 175 -2.67 -9.87 6.71
N ASN A 176 -3.13 -10.44 7.80
CA ASN A 176 -2.44 -11.46 8.56
C ASN A 176 -3.20 -12.78 8.47
N ARG A 177 -2.48 -13.89 8.32
CA ARG A 177 -3.06 -15.23 8.41
C ARG A 177 -2.98 -15.72 9.84
N ILE A 178 -4.10 -16.21 10.36
CA ILE A 178 -4.17 -16.87 11.65
C ILE A 178 -4.89 -18.20 11.51
N ASP A 179 -4.45 -19.20 12.28
CA ASP A 179 -5.06 -20.53 12.26
C ASP A 179 -6.51 -20.46 12.73
N ASP A 180 -7.37 -21.18 12.02
CA ASP A 180 -8.81 -21.27 12.28
C ASP A 180 -9.33 -22.60 11.73
N ALA A 181 -9.41 -23.59 12.62
CA ALA A 181 -9.87 -24.93 12.30
C ALA A 181 -11.34 -24.97 11.83
N SER A 182 -12.13 -23.92 12.09
CA SER A 182 -13.52 -23.83 11.58
C SER A 182 -13.59 -23.50 10.08
N ARG A 183 -12.48 -23.07 9.48
CA ARG A 183 -12.40 -22.71 8.05
C ARG A 183 -11.88 -23.87 7.23
N LYS A 184 -12.44 -24.04 6.02
CA LYS A 184 -11.99 -25.06 5.05
C LYS A 184 -10.48 -25.02 4.75
N ARG A 185 -9.85 -23.85 4.83
CA ARG A 185 -8.42 -23.65 4.58
C ARG A 185 -7.54 -23.85 5.82
N GLY A 186 -8.13 -24.07 7.00
CA GLY A 186 -7.43 -24.14 8.28
C GLY A 186 -6.97 -22.79 8.84
N TRP A 187 -7.28 -21.68 8.16
CA TRP A 187 -6.89 -20.33 8.56
C TRP A 187 -7.91 -19.29 8.07
N ARG A 188 -7.87 -18.10 8.69
CA ARG A 188 -8.60 -16.89 8.25
C ARG A 188 -7.66 -15.68 8.14
N LEU A 189 -8.11 -14.68 7.39
CA LEU A 189 -7.44 -13.37 7.34
C LEU A 189 -7.99 -12.47 8.43
N VAL A 190 -7.09 -11.75 9.09
CA VAL A 190 -7.39 -10.66 10.02
C VAL A 190 -6.52 -9.47 9.72
N GLY A 191 -7.03 -8.29 10.06
CA GLY A 191 -6.26 -7.07 9.94
C GLY A 191 -5.35 -6.82 11.13
N ASP A 192 -4.81 -5.62 11.20
CA ASP A 192 -3.98 -5.15 12.31
C ASP A 192 -4.82 -4.54 13.44
N VAL A 193 -6.12 -4.33 13.22
CA VAL A 193 -7.05 -3.71 14.17
C VAL A 193 -7.97 -4.76 14.79
N ASP A 194 -8.25 -4.62 16.09
CA ASP A 194 -9.38 -5.32 16.71
C ASP A 194 -10.71 -4.77 16.19
N PHE A 195 -11.17 -5.34 15.06
CA PHE A 195 -12.35 -4.86 14.36
C PHE A 195 -13.59 -4.81 15.26
N ALA A 196 -13.80 -5.80 16.12
CA ALA A 196 -15.01 -5.91 16.93
C ALA A 196 -15.10 -4.80 17.99
N GLY A 197 -14.00 -4.52 18.70
CA GLY A 197 -13.97 -3.42 19.65
C GLY A 197 -13.97 -2.05 18.97
N VAL A 198 -13.19 -1.91 17.89
CA VAL A 198 -13.03 -0.61 17.21
C VAL A 198 -14.27 -0.21 16.42
N SER A 199 -15.07 -1.14 15.90
CA SER A 199 -16.31 -0.80 15.18
C SER A 199 -17.36 -0.10 16.06
N GLU A 200 -17.29 -0.28 17.38
CA GLU A 200 -18.19 0.38 18.33
C GLU A 200 -17.77 1.83 18.63
N VAL A 201 -16.52 2.21 18.31
CA VAL A 201 -15.94 3.53 18.63
C VAL A 201 -15.74 4.37 17.36
N ALA A 202 -15.25 3.74 16.29
CA ALA A 202 -14.97 4.39 15.03
C ALA A 202 -16.27 4.82 14.34
N GLY A 203 -16.26 6.00 13.72
CA GLY A 203 -17.37 6.42 12.86
C GLY A 203 -17.41 5.63 11.56
N ARG A 204 -16.24 5.16 11.09
CA ARG A 204 -16.06 4.32 9.91
C ARG A 204 -14.89 3.36 10.12
N ILE A 205 -15.00 2.12 9.67
CA ILE A 205 -13.90 1.16 9.71
C ILE A 205 -13.93 0.23 8.48
N THR A 206 -12.77 -0.04 7.89
CA THR A 206 -12.64 -1.05 6.83
C THR A 206 -12.57 -2.47 7.41
N LYS A 207 -13.23 -3.43 6.77
CA LYS A 207 -13.14 -4.86 7.12
C LYS A 207 -11.88 -5.51 6.54
N VAL A 208 -11.36 -6.51 7.24
CA VAL A 208 -10.37 -7.44 6.69
C VAL A 208 -10.90 -8.88 6.81
N PRO A 209 -11.05 -9.62 5.69
CA PRO A 209 -10.83 -9.19 4.31
C PRO A 209 -11.95 -8.28 3.78
N GLY A 210 -11.73 -7.66 2.60
CA GLY A 210 -12.76 -6.92 1.85
C GLY A 210 -12.60 -5.39 1.85
N GLY A 211 -11.65 -4.84 2.61
CA GLY A 211 -11.31 -3.42 2.61
C GLY A 211 -10.23 -3.06 1.58
N VAL A 212 -9.00 -2.91 2.03
CA VAL A 212 -7.90 -2.34 1.22
C VAL A 212 -7.35 -3.31 0.15
N GLY A 213 -7.41 -4.63 0.39
CA GLY A 213 -6.89 -5.65 -0.53
C GLY A 213 -7.44 -5.54 -1.96
N PRO A 214 -8.77 -5.55 -2.18
CA PRO A 214 -9.37 -5.35 -3.50
C PRO A 214 -8.95 -4.04 -4.18
N MET A 215 -8.78 -2.97 -3.40
CA MET A 215 -8.34 -1.67 -3.92
C MET A 215 -6.89 -1.70 -4.41
N THR A 216 -6.02 -2.48 -3.77
CA THR A 216 -4.63 -2.65 -4.23
C THR A 216 -4.59 -3.22 -5.65
N ILE A 217 -5.42 -4.23 -5.94
CA ILE A 217 -5.53 -4.82 -7.29
C ILE A 217 -6.14 -3.81 -8.27
N ALA A 218 -7.16 -3.07 -7.86
CA ALA A 218 -7.76 -2.04 -8.71
C ALA A 218 -6.76 -0.93 -9.08
N MET A 219 -5.93 -0.49 -8.13
CA MET A 219 -4.91 0.54 -8.37
C MET A 219 -3.75 0.05 -9.23
N LEU A 220 -3.36 -1.23 -9.11
CA LEU A 220 -2.43 -1.88 -10.03
C LEU A 220 -2.91 -1.77 -11.49
N LEU A 221 -4.18 -2.11 -11.73
CA LEU A 221 -4.80 -1.99 -13.06
C LEU A 221 -4.89 -0.53 -13.52
N ALA A 222 -5.20 0.39 -12.60
CA ALA A 222 -5.25 1.82 -12.91
C ALA A 222 -3.87 2.36 -13.33
N ASN A 223 -2.81 1.97 -12.63
CA ASN A 223 -1.43 2.31 -12.98
C ASN A 223 -1.02 1.68 -14.31
N THR A 224 -1.44 0.42 -14.59
CA THR A 224 -1.19 -0.25 -15.87
C THR A 224 -1.82 0.53 -17.03
N VAL A 225 -3.09 0.95 -16.89
CA VAL A 225 -3.77 1.75 -17.91
C VAL A 225 -3.10 3.11 -18.10
N ARG A 226 -2.64 3.75 -17.01
CA ARG A 226 -1.89 5.02 -17.09
C ARG A 226 -0.59 4.85 -17.87
N ALA A 227 0.20 3.82 -17.54
CA ALA A 227 1.45 3.52 -18.24
C ALA A 227 1.24 3.25 -19.73
N ALA A 228 0.19 2.51 -20.09
CA ALA A 228 -0.18 2.26 -21.48
C ALA A 228 -0.55 3.55 -22.25
N ARG A 229 -1.27 4.49 -21.62
CA ARG A 229 -1.60 5.79 -22.25
C ARG A 229 -0.35 6.61 -22.54
N VAL A 230 0.55 6.72 -21.55
CA VAL A 230 1.81 7.45 -21.70
C VAL A 230 2.68 6.83 -22.81
N ALA A 231 2.77 5.49 -22.87
CA ALA A 231 3.50 4.80 -23.93
C ALA A 231 2.89 4.99 -25.32
N GLY A 232 1.57 5.15 -25.41
CA GLY A 232 0.83 5.41 -26.65
C GLY A 232 0.81 6.87 -27.10
N GLY A 233 1.47 7.79 -26.39
CA GLY A 233 1.51 9.21 -26.73
C GLY A 233 0.24 10.00 -26.42
N GLY A 234 -0.61 9.48 -25.52
CA GLY A 234 -1.87 10.11 -25.08
C GLY A 234 -1.85 10.59 -23.63
#